data_AF-A0A1F5VLS4-F1
#
_entry.id   AF-A0A1F5VLS4-F1
#
_cell.length_a   1.000
_cell.length_b   1.000
_cell.length_c   1.000
_cell.angle_alpha   90.00
_cell.angle_beta   90.00
_cell.angle_gamma   90.00
#
_symmetry.space_group_name_H-M   'P 1'
#
loop_
_entity.id
_entity.type
_entity.pdbx_description
1 polymer ?
#
loop_
_entity_poly.entity_id
_entity_poly.type
_entity_poly.pdbx_seq_one_letter_code
_entity_poly.pdbx_strand_id
1 'polypeptide(L)'
;MNLNTHATESTVMTDFPKLYCPFLRQTFQVDKEDYKQHGRKYGMRNAELYLVINKVNPGYEWVFEDEDTFAVEKLNGTNVKLKTEHGRLIALQNRKNIIDPLQIIGGKNHIIEGIFRSINKGYVKADGEQAGECIGPKIQGNPYKLDFHEWYPFEKAISDLRYRSFHEHERIFENWSDWFKDWLHSRYYQKIASKKGIDDKVFAEGIVFYNLKRKAGNETWMAKLRRDMFDWFYPDIAIHEYDKQGYPEIEDQEKFD
;
A
#
# COMPACT_ATOMS: atom_id res chain seq x y z
N MET A 1 -31.70 -23.22 21.94
CA MET A 1 -30.30 -23.05 22.40
C MET A 1 -29.66 -21.98 21.55
N ASN A 2 -29.49 -20.79 22.12
CA ASN A 2 -28.74 -19.70 21.48
C ASN A 2 -27.26 -20.04 21.59
N LEU A 3 -26.63 -20.39 20.48
CA LEU A 3 -25.18 -20.49 20.39
C LEU A 3 -24.64 -19.15 19.90
N ASN A 4 -23.59 -18.70 20.59
CA ASN A 4 -22.62 -17.67 20.21
C ASN A 4 -22.95 -16.21 20.54
N THR A 5 -22.75 -15.88 21.81
CA THR A 5 -22.23 -14.58 22.24
C THR A 5 -21.08 -14.77 23.22
N HIS A 6 -20.03 -15.43 22.78
CA HIS A 6 -18.71 -15.37 23.44
C HIS A 6 -17.65 -15.18 22.36
N ALA A 7 -17.60 -13.99 21.76
CA ALA A 7 -16.32 -13.50 21.27
C ALA A 7 -15.45 -13.31 22.50
N THR A 8 -14.60 -14.28 22.80
CA THR A 8 -13.61 -14.18 23.87
C THR A 8 -12.69 -13.00 23.54
N GLU A 9 -12.34 -12.19 24.56
CA GLU A 9 -11.44 -11.03 24.46
C GLU A 9 -10.13 -11.34 23.70
N SER A 10 -9.74 -12.62 23.60
CA SER A 10 -8.60 -13.12 22.84
C SER A 10 -8.61 -12.83 21.32
N THR A 11 -9.77 -12.55 20.72
CA THR A 11 -9.92 -12.32 19.27
C THR A 11 -9.88 -10.86 18.84
N VAL A 12 -9.83 -9.92 19.79
CA VAL A 12 -9.74 -8.49 19.47
C VAL A 12 -8.36 -8.22 18.86
N MET A 13 -8.36 -7.69 17.65
CA MET A 13 -7.18 -7.25 16.92
C MET A 13 -7.22 -5.73 16.78
N THR A 14 -6.05 -5.10 16.80
CA THR A 14 -5.96 -3.66 16.52
C THR A 14 -6.40 -3.35 15.09
N ASP A 15 -6.85 -2.12 14.81
CA ASP A 15 -7.11 -1.67 13.44
C ASP A 15 -5.82 -1.50 12.65
N PHE A 16 -5.93 -1.47 11.32
CA PHE A 16 -4.80 -1.05 10.50
C PHE A 16 -4.60 0.47 10.64
N PRO A 17 -3.36 0.95 10.80
CA PRO A 17 -3.11 2.38 10.81
C PRO A 17 -3.52 2.98 9.47
N LYS A 18 -4.28 4.07 9.53
CA LYS A 18 -4.58 4.87 8.34
C LYS A 18 -3.30 5.59 7.89
N LEU A 19 -3.05 5.59 6.59
CA LEU A 19 -1.87 6.20 5.98
C LEU A 19 -2.31 7.28 5.02
N TYR A 20 -1.88 8.51 5.26
CA TYR A 20 -2.25 9.66 4.44
C TYR A 20 -1.16 10.01 3.43
N CYS A 21 -1.56 10.80 2.44
CA CYS A 21 -0.65 11.36 1.46
C CYS A 21 0.15 12.52 2.08
N PRO A 22 1.48 12.62 1.84
CA PRO A 22 2.27 13.76 2.33
C PRO A 22 2.02 15.04 1.53
N PHE A 23 1.44 14.93 0.34
CA PHE A 23 0.90 16.06 -0.42
C PHE A 23 -0.61 16.16 -0.23
N LEU A 24 -1.15 17.37 -0.34
CA LEU A 24 -2.58 17.58 -0.50
C LEU A 24 -3.06 16.92 -1.80
N ARG A 25 -4.26 16.36 -1.74
CA ARG A 25 -4.99 15.85 -2.90
C ARG A 25 -6.22 16.71 -3.17
N GLN A 26 -6.55 16.81 -4.46
CA GLN A 26 -7.76 17.49 -4.95
C GLN A 26 -8.48 16.60 -5.97
N THR A 27 -9.77 16.84 -6.11
CA THR A 27 -10.65 16.15 -7.06
C THR A 27 -10.68 16.91 -8.37
N PHE A 28 -10.35 16.23 -9.47
CA PHE A 28 -10.39 16.80 -10.82
C PHE A 28 -11.41 16.03 -11.66
N GLN A 29 -12.28 16.76 -12.36
CA GLN A 29 -13.19 16.15 -13.33
C GLN A 29 -12.40 15.73 -14.57
N VAL A 30 -12.84 14.64 -15.19
CA VAL A 30 -12.25 14.16 -16.45
C VAL A 30 -13.29 14.11 -17.56
N ASP A 31 -12.80 14.05 -18.80
CA ASP A 31 -13.67 13.84 -19.94
C ASP A 31 -14.47 12.53 -19.80
N LYS A 32 -15.77 12.62 -20.11
CA LYS A 32 -16.71 11.50 -19.89
C LYS A 32 -16.53 10.38 -20.90
N GLU A 33 -16.13 10.68 -22.13
CA GLU A 33 -15.88 9.67 -23.14
C GLU A 33 -14.56 8.95 -22.86
N ASP A 34 -13.51 9.69 -22.47
CA ASP A 34 -12.26 9.10 -22.01
C ASP A 34 -12.47 8.16 -20.81
N TYR A 35 -13.29 8.58 -19.83
CA TYR A 35 -13.67 7.72 -18.70
C TYR A 35 -14.40 6.45 -19.15
N LYS A 36 -15.35 6.54 -20.07
CA LYS A 36 -16.06 5.34 -20.59
C LYS A 36 -15.10 4.38 -21.29
N GLN A 37 -14.14 4.91 -22.05
CA GLN A 37 -13.22 4.11 -22.83
C GLN A 37 -12.09 3.50 -21.97
N HIS A 38 -11.57 4.27 -21.02
CA HIS A 38 -10.33 3.95 -20.31
C HIS A 38 -10.49 3.82 -18.79
N GLY A 39 -11.62 4.21 -18.20
CA GLY A 39 -11.82 4.18 -16.75
C GLY A 39 -11.61 2.79 -16.12
N ARG A 40 -12.03 1.71 -16.80
CA ARG A 40 -11.78 0.34 -16.35
C ARG A 40 -10.30 -0.02 -16.32
N LYS A 41 -9.51 0.45 -17.30
CA LYS A 41 -8.04 0.21 -17.37
C LYS A 41 -7.36 0.77 -16.13
N TYR A 42 -7.83 1.93 -15.65
CA TYR A 42 -7.25 2.64 -14.51
C TYR A 42 -7.95 2.38 -13.17
N GLY A 43 -8.99 1.54 -13.14
CA GLY A 43 -9.74 1.25 -11.91
C GLY A 43 -10.57 2.41 -11.37
N MET A 44 -10.92 3.37 -12.23
CA MET A 44 -11.73 4.53 -11.86
C MET A 44 -13.18 4.11 -11.53
N ARG A 45 -13.75 4.72 -10.49
CA ARG A 45 -15.15 4.47 -10.08
C ARG A 45 -16.12 5.49 -10.65
N ASN A 46 -15.67 6.73 -10.82
CA ASN A 46 -16.43 7.86 -11.35
C ASN A 46 -15.58 8.58 -12.41
N ALA A 47 -16.19 9.50 -13.15
CA ALA A 47 -15.49 10.41 -14.08
C ALA A 47 -14.73 11.53 -13.34
N GLU A 48 -13.97 11.17 -12.32
CA GLU A 48 -13.13 12.06 -11.54
C GLU A 48 -11.84 11.36 -11.10
N LEU A 49 -10.79 12.13 -10.86
CA LEU A 49 -9.50 11.66 -10.35
C LEU A 49 -9.13 12.42 -9.07
N TYR A 50 -8.41 11.75 -8.18
CA TYR A 50 -7.89 12.36 -6.95
C TYR A 50 -6.37 12.48 -7.07
N LEU A 51 -5.90 13.67 -7.46
CA LEU A 51 -4.50 13.89 -7.82
C LEU A 51 -3.79 14.70 -6.74
N VAL A 52 -2.48 14.45 -6.59
CA VAL A 52 -1.64 15.27 -5.73
C VAL A 52 -1.32 16.61 -6.39
N ILE A 53 -1.19 17.62 -5.53
CA ILE A 53 -0.71 18.95 -5.87
C ILE A 53 0.57 19.24 -5.08
N ASN A 54 1.37 20.19 -5.54
CA ASN A 54 2.60 20.66 -4.93
C ASN A 54 2.32 21.55 -3.70
N LYS A 55 1.60 20.98 -2.74
CA LYS A 55 1.36 21.55 -1.41
C LYS A 55 1.47 20.43 -0.39
N VAL A 56 2.28 20.66 0.65
CA VAL A 56 2.45 19.68 1.73
C VAL A 56 1.16 19.57 2.54
N ASN A 57 0.78 18.34 2.87
CA ASN A 57 -0.33 18.07 3.77
C ASN A 57 0.09 18.43 5.20
N PRO A 58 -0.63 19.32 5.92
CA PRO A 58 -0.23 19.74 7.26
C PRO A 58 0.05 18.56 8.21
N GLY A 59 1.21 18.58 8.87
CA GLY A 59 1.69 17.51 9.76
C GLY A 59 2.50 16.40 9.08
N TYR A 60 2.74 16.52 7.77
CA TYR A 60 3.57 15.60 6.98
C TYR A 60 4.88 16.24 6.47
N GLU A 61 5.26 17.41 6.98
CA GLU A 61 6.50 18.13 6.64
C GLU A 61 7.73 17.26 6.88
N TRP A 62 7.69 16.42 7.93
CA TRP A 62 8.75 15.46 8.28
C TRP A 62 9.15 14.52 7.13
N VAL A 63 8.24 14.24 6.19
CA VAL A 63 8.55 13.38 5.03
C VAL A 63 9.59 14.05 4.12
N PHE A 64 9.55 15.37 4.05
CA PHE A 64 10.43 16.19 3.24
C PHE A 64 11.68 16.61 4.04
N GLU A 65 11.49 17.03 5.29
CA GLU A 65 12.52 17.73 6.06
C GLU A 65 13.41 16.81 6.92
N ASP A 66 12.89 15.68 7.40
CA ASP A 66 13.62 14.83 8.35
C ASP A 66 14.54 13.84 7.62
N GLU A 67 15.84 13.89 7.91
CA GLU A 67 16.86 13.03 7.31
C GLU A 67 16.64 11.54 7.62
N ASP A 68 16.01 11.22 8.76
CA ASP A 68 15.69 9.85 9.19
C ASP A 68 14.52 9.23 8.40
N THR A 69 13.84 10.01 7.56
CA THR A 69 12.78 9.52 6.67
C THR A 69 13.36 8.65 5.57
N PHE A 70 12.76 7.48 5.33
CA PHE A 70 13.10 6.60 4.22
C PHE A 70 11.85 6.04 3.51
N ALA A 71 12.00 5.68 2.24
CA ALA A 71 10.95 5.12 1.41
C ALA A 71 11.05 3.59 1.27
N VAL A 72 9.91 2.90 1.43
CA VAL A 72 9.75 1.46 1.27
C VAL A 72 8.70 1.19 0.21
N GLU A 73 8.90 0.17 -0.63
CA GLU A 73 7.88 -0.24 -1.60
C GLU A 73 6.53 -0.52 -0.92
N LYS A 74 5.47 0.12 -1.44
CA LYS A 74 4.11 -0.26 -1.14
C LYS A 74 3.75 -1.46 -2.02
N LEU A 75 3.59 -2.63 -1.39
CA LEU A 75 3.13 -3.82 -2.08
C LEU A 75 1.66 -3.68 -2.50
N ASN A 76 1.35 -4.17 -3.70
CA ASN A 76 0.02 -4.13 -4.29
C ASN A 76 -0.70 -5.46 -4.09
N GLY A 77 -1.44 -5.58 -2.99
CA GLY A 77 -2.20 -6.77 -2.66
C GLY A 77 -3.44 -6.47 -1.83
N THR A 78 -3.64 -7.26 -0.79
CA THR A 78 -4.63 -7.00 0.26
C THR A 78 -3.97 -7.02 1.63
N ASN A 79 -4.26 -6.00 2.45
CA ASN A 79 -3.79 -5.98 3.83
C ASN A 79 -4.39 -7.15 4.61
N VAL A 80 -3.52 -7.87 5.32
CA VAL A 80 -3.88 -8.99 6.19
C VAL A 80 -3.08 -8.88 7.48
N LYS A 81 -3.77 -9.00 8.63
CA LYS A 81 -3.16 -9.03 9.95
C LYS A 81 -3.49 -10.36 10.59
N LEU A 82 -2.51 -10.94 11.26
CA LEU A 82 -2.64 -12.18 12.00
C LEU A 82 -2.25 -11.95 13.46
N LYS A 83 -2.84 -12.75 14.35
CA LYS A 83 -2.46 -12.85 15.76
C LYS A 83 -2.10 -14.29 16.07
N THR A 84 -0.92 -14.49 16.63
CA THR A 84 -0.43 -15.81 17.01
C THR A 84 -0.15 -15.87 18.51
N GLU A 85 -0.37 -17.04 19.11
CA GLU A 85 -0.03 -17.34 20.50
C GLU A 85 0.54 -18.74 20.58
N HIS A 86 1.77 -18.87 21.10
CA HIS A 86 2.51 -20.13 21.22
C HIS A 86 2.56 -20.94 19.91
N GLY A 87 2.72 -20.23 18.78
CA GLY A 87 2.77 -20.84 17.45
C GLY A 87 1.41 -21.20 16.84
N ARG A 88 0.29 -20.91 17.51
CA ARG A 88 -1.06 -21.12 16.98
C ARG A 88 -1.59 -19.83 16.37
N LEU A 89 -2.21 -19.91 15.19
CA LEU A 89 -2.96 -18.79 14.62
C LEU A 89 -4.30 -18.64 15.36
N ILE A 90 -4.44 -17.55 16.12
CA ILE A 90 -5.61 -17.29 16.98
C ILE A 90 -6.65 -16.42 16.28
N ALA A 91 -6.20 -15.43 15.52
CA ALA A 91 -7.08 -14.54 14.78
C ALA A 91 -6.45 -14.12 13.45
N LEU A 92 -7.31 -13.85 12.49
CA LEU A 92 -6.97 -13.40 11.16
C LEU A 92 -7.95 -12.30 10.75
N GLN A 93 -7.45 -11.22 10.16
CA GLN A 93 -8.30 -10.15 9.64
C GLN A 93 -7.75 -9.59 8.34
N ASN A 94 -8.65 -9.14 7.47
CA ASN A 94 -8.30 -8.19 6.41
C ASN A 94 -8.68 -6.77 6.85
N ARG A 95 -8.46 -5.77 5.99
CA ARG A 95 -8.74 -4.35 6.31
C ARG A 95 -10.17 -4.07 6.82
N LYS A 96 -11.16 -4.91 6.51
CA LYS A 96 -12.57 -4.65 6.83
C LYS A 96 -13.22 -5.69 7.75
N ASN A 97 -12.69 -6.91 7.82
CA ASN A 97 -13.38 -8.03 8.47
C ASN A 97 -12.39 -8.98 9.14
N ILE A 98 -12.79 -9.52 10.29
CA ILE A 98 -12.25 -10.76 10.84
C ILE A 98 -12.55 -11.92 9.86
N ILE A 99 -11.60 -12.83 9.74
CA ILE A 99 -11.65 -14.00 8.88
C ILE A 99 -11.56 -15.21 9.81
N ASP A 100 -12.54 -16.10 9.72
CA ASP A 100 -12.42 -17.42 10.33
C ASP A 100 -11.42 -18.25 9.49
N PRO A 101 -10.26 -18.62 10.05
CA PRO A 101 -9.24 -19.37 9.32
C PRO A 101 -9.69 -20.78 8.89
N LEU A 102 -10.78 -21.31 9.49
CA LEU A 102 -11.34 -22.63 9.16
C LEU A 102 -12.50 -22.55 8.16
N GLN A 103 -12.97 -21.36 7.78
CA GLN A 103 -14.06 -21.17 6.81
C GLN A 103 -13.59 -21.33 5.34
N ILE A 104 -12.88 -22.43 5.05
CA ILE A 104 -12.18 -22.73 3.80
C ILE A 104 -13.13 -23.00 2.62
N ILE A 105 -14.32 -23.54 2.91
CA ILE A 105 -15.33 -23.85 1.89
C ILE A 105 -16.02 -22.56 1.38
N GLY A 106 -16.06 -21.51 2.21
CA GLY A 106 -16.80 -20.26 1.95
C GLY A 106 -15.97 -19.07 1.47
N GLY A 107 -14.64 -19.07 1.62
CA GLY A 107 -13.81 -18.04 0.97
C GLY A 107 -12.42 -17.78 1.54
N LYS A 108 -11.66 -16.98 0.78
CA LYS A 108 -10.33 -16.41 1.08
C LYS A 108 -9.16 -17.40 1.25
N ASN A 109 -9.24 -18.57 0.62
CA ASN A 109 -8.16 -19.58 0.62
C ASN A 109 -6.79 -19.03 0.20
N HIS A 110 -6.76 -18.00 -0.66
CA HIS A 110 -5.53 -17.31 -1.04
C HIS A 110 -4.78 -16.66 0.14
N ILE A 111 -5.50 -16.16 1.15
CA ILE A 111 -4.89 -15.58 2.35
C ILE A 111 -4.24 -16.68 3.19
N ILE A 112 -4.94 -17.79 3.39
CA ILE A 112 -4.45 -18.94 4.15
C ILE A 112 -3.23 -19.57 3.47
N GLU A 113 -3.28 -19.75 2.14
CA GLU A 113 -2.15 -20.22 1.34
C GLU A 113 -0.94 -19.28 1.50
N GLY A 114 -1.16 -17.97 1.36
CA GLY A 114 -0.11 -16.96 1.52
C GLY A 114 0.53 -17.00 2.90
N ILE A 115 -0.27 -17.17 3.97
CA ILE A 115 0.23 -17.27 5.35
C ILE A 115 1.06 -18.53 5.55
N PHE A 116 0.57 -19.71 5.14
CA PHE A 116 1.32 -20.96 5.32
C PHE A 116 2.66 -20.95 4.60
N ARG A 117 2.72 -20.36 3.40
CA ARG A 117 3.99 -20.19 2.69
C ARG A 117 4.94 -19.27 3.44
N SER A 118 4.42 -18.22 4.06
CA SER A 118 5.23 -17.30 4.87
C SER A 118 5.68 -17.91 6.20
N ILE A 119 4.89 -18.79 6.80
CA ILE A 119 5.33 -19.62 7.94
C ILE A 119 6.54 -20.46 7.55
N ASN A 120 6.49 -21.14 6.40
CA ASN A 120 7.60 -21.97 5.92
C ASN A 120 8.89 -21.16 5.62
N LYS A 121 8.76 -19.86 5.35
CA LYS A 121 9.90 -18.94 5.18
C LYS A 121 10.40 -18.34 6.51
N GLY A 122 9.75 -18.65 7.63
CA GLY A 122 10.07 -18.09 8.94
C GLY A 122 9.64 -16.63 9.11
N TYR A 123 8.64 -16.15 8.36
CA TYR A 123 8.20 -14.75 8.38
C TYR A 123 7.15 -14.47 9.45
N VAL A 124 6.53 -15.51 10.00
CA VAL A 124 5.49 -15.40 11.02
C VAL A 124 6.11 -15.73 12.38
N LYS A 125 6.06 -14.77 13.31
CA LYS A 125 6.47 -14.96 14.71
C LYS A 125 5.49 -15.89 15.44
N ALA A 126 5.96 -16.57 16.48
CA ALA A 126 5.15 -17.49 17.27
C ALA A 126 4.08 -16.76 18.12
N ASP A 127 4.33 -15.50 18.47
CA ASP A 127 3.53 -14.72 19.40
C ASP A 127 3.33 -13.28 18.91
N GLY A 128 2.14 -12.74 19.15
CA GLY A 128 1.79 -11.33 18.92
C GLY A 128 1.02 -11.06 17.62
N GLU A 129 0.70 -9.78 17.43
CA GLU A 129 0.05 -9.28 16.21
C GLU A 129 1.07 -8.89 15.14
N GLN A 130 0.80 -9.29 13.90
CA GLN A 130 1.66 -9.00 12.76
C GLN A 130 0.81 -8.59 11.57
N ALA A 131 1.14 -7.45 10.96
CA ALA A 131 0.48 -6.94 9.76
C ALA A 131 1.38 -7.12 8.53
N GLY A 132 0.76 -7.40 7.39
CA GLY A 132 1.45 -7.58 6.12
C GLY A 132 0.51 -7.50 4.93
N GLU A 133 1.09 -7.69 3.75
CA GLU A 133 0.37 -7.70 2.47
C GLU A 133 0.29 -9.11 1.93
N CYS A 134 -0.93 -9.60 1.65
CA CYS A 134 -1.10 -10.81 0.85
C CYS A 134 -1.12 -10.44 -0.63
N ILE A 135 -0.20 -11.02 -1.40
CA ILE A 135 0.01 -10.80 -2.83
C ILE A 135 -0.02 -12.15 -3.57
N GLY A 136 -0.37 -12.12 -4.86
CA GLY A 136 -0.32 -13.31 -5.71
C GLY A 136 -1.45 -13.40 -6.74
N PRO A 137 -1.66 -14.58 -7.34
CA PRO A 137 -2.69 -14.80 -8.36
C PRO A 137 -4.06 -14.25 -7.98
N LYS A 138 -4.76 -13.58 -8.91
CA LYS A 138 -6.12 -13.04 -8.70
C LYS A 138 -6.26 -11.99 -7.59
N ILE A 139 -5.17 -11.57 -6.94
CA ILE A 139 -5.14 -10.41 -6.03
C ILE A 139 -4.55 -9.22 -6.80
N GLN A 140 -5.34 -8.16 -6.97
CA GLN A 140 -4.93 -6.91 -7.65
C GLN A 140 -4.25 -7.10 -9.01
N GLY A 141 -4.68 -8.12 -9.78
CA GLY A 141 -4.10 -8.43 -11.09
C GLY A 141 -2.73 -9.11 -11.05
N ASN A 142 -2.21 -9.49 -9.88
CA ASN A 142 -0.92 -10.18 -9.70
C ASN A 142 0.25 -9.45 -10.38
N PRO A 143 0.54 -8.18 -10.01
CA PRO A 143 1.55 -7.38 -10.70
C PRO A 143 2.95 -7.98 -10.60
N TYR A 144 3.19 -8.82 -9.60
CA TYR A 144 4.47 -9.49 -9.33
C TYR A 144 4.63 -10.85 -10.04
N LYS A 145 3.63 -11.26 -10.85
CA LYS A 145 3.65 -12.50 -11.64
C LYS A 145 4.01 -13.73 -10.80
N LEU A 146 3.44 -13.81 -9.60
CA LEU A 146 3.65 -14.93 -8.70
C LEU A 146 2.81 -16.13 -9.13
N ASP A 147 3.38 -17.33 -8.99
CA ASP A 147 2.68 -18.59 -9.23
C ASP A 147 1.78 -18.98 -8.04
N PHE A 148 2.08 -18.45 -6.85
CA PHE A 148 1.44 -18.77 -5.59
C PHE A 148 1.20 -17.50 -4.76
N HIS A 149 0.30 -17.58 -3.80
CA HIS A 149 0.11 -16.49 -2.85
C HIS A 149 1.27 -16.39 -1.87
N GLU A 150 1.54 -15.19 -1.39
CA GLU A 150 2.51 -14.93 -0.34
C GLU A 150 1.98 -13.83 0.57
N TRP A 151 2.08 -14.03 1.88
CA TRP A 151 1.84 -12.96 2.85
C TRP A 151 3.16 -12.35 3.29
N TYR A 152 3.42 -11.10 2.94
CA TYR A 152 4.70 -10.44 3.23
C TYR A 152 4.55 -9.48 4.42
N PRO A 153 5.19 -9.75 5.58
CA PRO A 153 5.08 -8.86 6.74
C PRO A 153 5.63 -7.46 6.45
N PHE A 154 4.98 -6.43 6.98
CA PHE A 154 5.44 -5.05 6.80
C PHE A 154 6.81 -4.79 7.45
N GLU A 155 7.10 -5.40 8.59
CA GLU A 155 8.45 -5.32 9.19
C GLU A 155 9.51 -5.87 8.24
N LYS A 156 9.19 -6.96 7.54
CA LYS A 156 10.08 -7.52 6.53
C LYS A 156 10.21 -6.58 5.34
N ALA A 157 9.11 -6.00 4.85
CA ALA A 157 9.12 -5.00 3.77
C ALA A 157 10.01 -3.80 4.12
N ILE A 158 9.91 -3.30 5.35
CA ILE A 158 10.76 -2.21 5.87
C ILE A 158 12.24 -2.57 5.75
N SER A 159 12.65 -3.80 6.01
CA SER A 159 14.07 -4.20 5.85
C SER A 159 14.46 -4.44 4.39
N ASP A 160 13.58 -5.07 3.63
CA ASP A 160 13.93 -5.69 2.35
C ASP A 160 13.68 -4.80 1.14
N LEU A 161 12.71 -3.90 1.22
CA LEU A 161 12.14 -3.20 0.08
C LEU A 161 12.37 -1.68 0.15
N ARG A 162 13.43 -1.26 0.86
CA ARG A 162 13.86 0.15 0.90
C ARG A 162 14.42 0.61 -0.45
N TYR A 163 14.09 1.83 -0.83
CA TYR A 163 14.70 2.52 -1.97
C TYR A 163 15.88 3.36 -1.50
N ARG A 164 17.09 3.00 -1.92
CA ARG A 164 18.29 3.82 -1.66
C ARG A 164 18.27 5.12 -2.45
N SER A 165 17.74 5.07 -3.67
CA SER A 165 17.55 6.22 -4.56
C SER A 165 16.67 7.33 -3.97
N PHE A 166 15.91 7.04 -2.91
CA PHE A 166 15.12 8.05 -2.22
C PHE A 166 15.98 9.20 -1.66
N HIS A 167 17.23 8.92 -1.27
CA HIS A 167 18.15 9.92 -0.71
C HIS A 167 19.06 10.56 -1.77
N GLU A 168 18.94 10.17 -3.04
CA GLU A 168 19.82 10.62 -4.13
C GLU A 168 19.32 11.93 -4.79
N HIS A 169 18.09 12.36 -4.48
CA HIS A 169 17.44 13.51 -5.08
C HIS A 169 16.82 14.42 -4.03
N GLU A 170 16.75 15.71 -4.35
CA GLU A 170 16.04 16.69 -3.51
C GLU A 170 14.56 16.31 -3.41
N ARG A 171 14.01 16.42 -2.20
CA ARG A 171 12.65 16.00 -1.86
C ARG A 171 11.63 17.07 -2.22
N ILE A 172 11.52 17.36 -3.51
CA ILE A 172 10.55 18.29 -4.08
C ILE A 172 9.58 17.54 -5.01
N PHE A 173 8.44 18.16 -5.28
CA PHE A 173 7.35 17.56 -6.05
C PHE A 173 7.81 17.08 -7.43
N GLU A 174 8.55 17.91 -8.17
CA GLU A 174 9.03 17.61 -9.52
C GLU A 174 9.92 16.36 -9.54
N ASN A 175 10.96 16.33 -8.70
CA ASN A 175 11.88 15.21 -8.62
C ASN A 175 11.18 13.90 -8.25
N TRP A 176 10.23 13.95 -7.31
CA TRP A 176 9.46 12.76 -6.94
C TRP A 176 8.49 12.33 -8.02
N SER A 177 7.84 13.26 -8.73
CA SER A 177 6.99 12.94 -9.87
C SER A 177 7.78 12.19 -10.94
N ASP A 178 8.95 12.69 -11.31
CA ASP A 178 9.84 12.06 -12.31
C ASP A 178 10.37 10.70 -11.83
N TRP A 179 10.78 10.62 -10.57
CA TRP A 179 11.22 9.36 -9.95
C TRP A 179 10.10 8.30 -9.97
N PHE A 180 8.87 8.69 -9.64
CA PHE A 180 7.71 7.80 -9.68
C PHE A 180 7.34 7.36 -11.09
N LYS A 181 7.50 8.25 -12.06
CA LYS A 181 7.17 8.01 -13.47
C LYS A 181 8.09 6.97 -14.07
N ASP A 182 9.40 7.19 -13.96
CA ASP A 182 10.39 6.49 -14.79
C ASP A 182 11.22 5.48 -14.00
N TRP A 183 11.36 5.62 -12.68
CA TRP A 183 12.39 4.92 -11.90
C TRP A 183 11.86 4.09 -10.73
N LEU A 184 10.58 4.21 -10.36
CA LEU A 184 9.99 3.50 -9.23
C LEU A 184 9.67 2.03 -9.58
N HIS A 185 10.70 1.26 -9.88
CA HIS A 185 10.61 -0.17 -10.13
C HIS A 185 10.44 -0.98 -8.84
N SER A 186 9.57 -2.00 -8.86
CA SER A 186 9.35 -2.89 -7.73
C SER A 186 10.64 -3.60 -7.30
N ARG A 187 11.06 -3.36 -6.06
CA ARG A 187 12.17 -4.03 -5.39
C ARG A 187 11.83 -5.50 -5.12
N TYR A 188 10.57 -5.78 -4.76
CA TYR A 188 10.12 -7.14 -4.52
C TYR A 188 10.21 -7.98 -5.80
N TYR A 189 9.69 -7.46 -6.92
CA TYR A 189 9.79 -8.16 -8.20
C TYR A 189 11.23 -8.30 -8.67
N GLN A 190 12.05 -7.25 -8.58
CA GLN A 190 13.47 -7.32 -8.95
C GLN A 190 14.22 -8.44 -8.19
N LYS A 191 13.94 -8.63 -6.89
CA LYS A 191 14.52 -9.73 -6.12
C LYS A 191 14.14 -11.11 -6.66
N ILE A 192 12.91 -11.27 -7.15
CA ILE A 192 12.44 -12.53 -7.73
C ILE A 192 13.01 -12.72 -9.14
N ALA A 193 12.92 -11.69 -9.97
CA ALA A 193 13.39 -11.68 -11.35
C ALA A 193 14.90 -11.99 -11.40
N SER A 194 15.71 -11.34 -10.56
CA SER A 194 17.14 -11.60 -10.43
C SER A 194 17.45 -13.07 -10.08
N LYS A 195 16.70 -13.68 -9.14
CA LYS A 195 16.86 -15.10 -8.79
C LYS A 195 16.48 -16.05 -9.92
N LYS A 196 15.57 -15.62 -10.81
CA LYS A 196 15.11 -16.40 -11.97
C LYS A 196 15.90 -16.08 -13.25
N GLY A 197 16.87 -15.15 -13.22
CA GLY A 197 17.59 -14.70 -14.40
C GLY A 197 16.71 -13.94 -15.42
N ILE A 198 15.65 -13.29 -14.94
CA ILE A 198 14.71 -12.52 -15.75
C ILE A 198 15.08 -11.04 -15.70
N ASP A 199 15.18 -10.37 -16.85
CA ASP A 199 15.49 -8.92 -16.95
C ASP A 199 14.23 -8.04 -17.07
N ASP A 200 13.06 -8.65 -16.93
CA ASP A 200 11.79 -7.94 -16.91
C ASP A 200 11.70 -6.99 -15.70
N LYS A 201 11.03 -5.86 -15.88
CA LYS A 201 10.81 -4.86 -14.84
C LYS A 201 9.33 -4.55 -14.73
N VAL A 202 8.87 -4.43 -13.49
CA VAL A 202 7.52 -3.92 -13.19
C VAL A 202 7.65 -2.71 -12.28
N PHE A 203 6.77 -1.74 -12.46
CA PHE A 203 6.69 -0.60 -11.56
C PHE A 203 6.03 -1.00 -10.24
N ALA A 204 6.46 -0.40 -9.14
CA ALA A 204 5.74 -0.49 -7.88
C ALA A 204 4.43 0.30 -7.97
N GLU A 205 3.45 -0.01 -7.10
CA GLU A 205 2.24 0.80 -6.95
C GLU A 205 2.58 2.20 -6.41
N GLY A 206 3.53 2.23 -5.48
CA GLY A 206 3.91 3.43 -4.75
C GLY A 206 4.91 3.10 -3.65
N ILE A 207 4.99 3.99 -2.67
CA ILE A 207 5.83 3.84 -1.49
C ILE A 207 5.05 4.15 -0.22
N VAL A 208 5.55 3.60 0.88
CA VAL A 208 5.26 4.05 2.23
C VAL A 208 6.52 4.69 2.78
N PHE A 209 6.40 5.94 3.22
CA PHE A 209 7.43 6.64 3.96
C PHE A 209 7.41 6.21 5.40
N TYR A 210 8.58 6.11 6.01
CA TYR A 210 8.76 5.68 7.38
C TYR A 210 9.75 6.58 8.08
N ASN A 211 9.49 6.89 9.35
CA ASN A 211 10.45 7.50 10.26
C ASN A 211 10.39 6.82 11.64
N LEU A 212 11.38 5.97 11.95
CA LEU A 212 11.33 5.14 13.16
C LEU A 212 11.60 5.92 14.45
N LYS A 213 12.26 7.07 14.35
CA LYS A 213 12.47 7.98 15.48
C LYS A 213 11.16 8.64 15.91
N ARG A 214 10.38 9.13 14.95
CA ARG A 214 9.01 9.63 15.18
C ARG A 214 8.10 8.56 15.75
N LYS A 215 8.23 7.31 15.27
CA LYS A 215 7.52 6.16 15.84
C LYS A 215 7.83 5.98 17.33
N ALA A 216 9.11 6.04 17.72
CA ALA A 216 9.52 5.92 19.11
C ALA A 216 9.02 7.09 19.98
N GLY A 217 8.85 8.28 19.38
CA GLY A 217 8.25 9.46 20.02
C GLY A 217 6.72 9.48 20.03
N ASN A 218 6.04 8.43 19.54
CA ASN A 218 4.58 8.36 19.40
C ASN A 218 3.99 9.49 18.52
N GLU A 219 4.72 9.90 17.49
CA GLU A 219 4.30 10.90 16.50
C GLU A 219 3.87 10.21 15.18
N THR A 220 3.23 10.96 14.27
CA THR A 220 2.97 10.49 12.89
C THR A 220 4.29 10.11 12.21
N TRP A 221 4.40 8.85 11.83
CA TRP A 221 5.66 8.24 11.37
C TRP A 221 5.55 7.46 10.06
N MET A 222 4.35 7.43 9.48
CA MET A 222 4.10 6.80 8.19
C MET A 222 3.24 7.70 7.30
N ALA A 223 3.54 7.68 6.00
CA ALA A 223 2.74 8.32 4.96
C ALA A 223 2.79 7.46 3.70
N LYS A 224 1.83 7.56 2.79
CA LYS A 224 1.83 6.81 1.52
C LYS A 224 1.74 7.74 0.33
N LEU A 225 2.42 7.40 -0.76
CA LEU A 225 2.29 8.07 -2.04
C LEU A 225 2.27 7.02 -3.14
N ARG A 226 1.37 7.16 -4.11
CA ARG A 226 1.16 6.17 -5.17
C ARG A 226 1.32 6.81 -6.54
N ARG A 227 1.68 6.00 -7.53
CA ARG A 227 1.81 6.45 -8.93
C ARG A 227 0.48 6.94 -9.50
N ASP A 228 -0.63 6.30 -9.12
CA ASP A 228 -1.99 6.66 -9.56
C ASP A 228 -2.48 8.01 -8.99
N MET A 229 -1.69 8.69 -8.16
CA MET A 229 -2.01 10.03 -7.65
C MET A 229 -1.43 11.14 -8.54
N PHE A 230 -0.63 10.82 -9.55
CA PHE A 230 -0.07 11.78 -10.49
C PHE A 230 -0.83 11.77 -11.82
N ASP A 231 -0.90 12.92 -12.48
CA ASP A 231 -1.59 13.13 -13.76
C ASP A 231 -1.03 12.24 -14.88
N TRP A 232 0.30 12.14 -15.00
CA TRP A 232 0.97 11.37 -16.04
C TRP A 232 0.67 9.86 -15.99
N PHE A 233 0.08 9.35 -14.91
CA PHE A 233 -0.39 7.98 -14.83
C PHE A 233 -1.58 7.71 -15.77
N TYR A 234 -2.30 8.76 -16.17
CA TYR A 234 -3.50 8.72 -16.99
C TYR A 234 -3.29 9.41 -18.36
N PRO A 235 -2.34 8.95 -19.19
CA PRO A 235 -2.01 9.62 -20.47
C PRO A 235 -3.17 9.63 -21.47
N ASP A 236 -4.14 8.74 -21.31
CA ASP A 236 -5.31 8.59 -22.19
C ASP A 236 -6.57 9.26 -21.62
N ILE A 237 -6.45 10.08 -20.58
CA ILE A 237 -7.58 10.77 -19.94
C ILE A 237 -7.33 12.27 -19.94
N ALA A 238 -8.20 13.04 -20.61
CA ALA A 238 -8.20 14.49 -20.48
C ALA A 238 -8.71 14.90 -19.08
N ILE A 239 -7.84 15.57 -18.32
CA ILE A 239 -8.11 16.05 -16.96
C ILE A 239 -8.40 17.55 -17.03
N HIS A 240 -9.60 17.95 -16.61
CA HIS A 240 -10.01 19.35 -16.69
C HIS A 240 -9.32 20.18 -15.61
N GLU A 241 -8.70 21.29 -16.04
CA GLU A 241 -8.16 22.34 -15.16
C GLU A 241 -7.13 21.83 -14.13
N TYR A 242 -6.48 20.68 -14.39
CA TYR A 242 -5.39 20.22 -13.56
C TYR A 242 -4.21 21.19 -13.64
N ASP A 243 -3.81 21.69 -12.47
CA ASP A 243 -2.58 22.45 -12.28
C ASP A 243 -1.91 21.90 -11.02
N LYS A 244 -0.58 21.73 -11.06
CA LYS A 244 0.17 21.21 -9.92
C LYS A 244 0.09 22.09 -8.69
N GLN A 245 -0.26 23.37 -8.79
CA GLN A 245 -0.50 24.25 -7.65
C GLN A 245 -1.90 24.09 -7.06
N GLY A 246 -2.79 23.41 -7.79
CA GLY A 246 -4.15 23.16 -7.39
C GLY A 246 -5.01 24.41 -7.27
N TYR A 247 -6.27 24.20 -6.92
CA TYR A 247 -7.20 25.29 -6.61
C TYR A 247 -6.90 25.90 -5.22
N PRO A 248 -7.42 27.11 -4.93
CA PRO A 248 -7.29 27.73 -3.61
C PRO A 248 -7.95 26.93 -2.48
N GLU A 249 -9.02 26.18 -2.78
CA GLU A 249 -9.77 25.41 -1.78
C GLU A 249 -9.00 24.15 -1.34
N ILE A 250 -8.90 23.93 -0.04
CA ILE A 250 -8.35 22.71 0.53
C ILE A 250 -9.50 21.75 0.82
N GLU A 251 -9.54 20.65 0.09
CA GLU A 251 -10.53 19.60 0.30
C GLU A 251 -10.22 18.79 1.57
N ASP A 252 -11.25 18.18 2.16
CA ASP A 252 -11.08 17.25 3.28
C ASP A 252 -10.23 16.05 2.86
N GLN A 253 -9.02 15.97 3.42
CA GLN A 253 -8.06 14.92 3.08
C GLN A 253 -8.47 13.54 3.59
N GLU A 254 -9.41 13.47 4.54
CA GLU A 254 -9.93 12.22 5.10
C GLU A 254 -10.72 11.39 4.09
N LYS A 255 -11.34 12.05 3.09
CA LYS A 255 -12.26 11.44 2.13
C LYS A 255 -11.58 10.62 1.03
N PHE A 256 -10.27 10.78 0.86
CA PHE A 256 -9.54 10.20 -0.27
C PHE A 256 -8.90 8.82 0.03
N ASP A 257 -9.25 8.17 1.15
CA ASP A 257 -8.58 6.98 1.70
C ASP A 257 -9.40 5.68 1.85
#